data_AF-A0A3C0EPH3-F1
#
_entry.id   AF-A0A3C0EPH3-F1
#
_cell.length_a   1.000
_cell.length_b   1.000
_cell.length_c   1.000
_cell.angle_alpha   90.00
_cell.angle_beta   90.00
_cell.angle_gamma   90.00
#
_symmetry.space_group_name_H-M   'P 1'
#
loop_
_entity.id
_entity.type
_entity.pdbx_description
1 polymer ?
#
loop_
_entity_poly.entity_id
_entity_poly.type
_entity_poly.pdbx_seq_one_letter_code
_entity_poly.pdbx_strand_id
1 'polypeptide(L)' 'MINVPMTGIDGKLREQLKLMADQDTGGAIRAPGRCDIYYGVGQVARMQAGYQLAEGQLYYFFLKPEYVSQWMSRMSMPLQ' A
#
# COMPACT_ATOMS: atom_id res chain seq x y z
N MET A 1 -0.07 5.92 -1.32
CA MET A 1 -0.26 5.59 -2.75
C MET A 1 1.00 4.98 -3.29
N ILE A 2 0.87 4.11 -4.28
CA ILE A 2 1.97 3.47 -4.97
C ILE A 2 1.81 3.67 -6.48
N ASN A 3 2.88 4.02 -7.17
CA ASN A 3 3.00 4.02 -8.62
C ASN A 3 4.06 3.00 -9.02
N VAL A 4 3.64 1.85 -9.54
CA VAL A 4 4.55 0.75 -9.88
C VAL A 4 3.95 -0.12 -10.99
N PRO A 5 4.77 -0.76 -11.84
CA PRO A 5 4.31 -1.87 -12.66
C PRO A 5 3.72 -2.98 -11.81
N MET A 6 2.45 -3.30 -12.03
CA MET A 6 1.76 -4.41 -11.36
C MET A 6 1.42 -5.52 -12.35
N THR A 7 1.60 -6.77 -11.91
CA THR A 7 1.33 -7.96 -12.73
C THR A 7 -0.17 -8.17 -12.90
N GLY A 8 -0.67 -8.07 -14.14
CA GLY A 8 -2.04 -8.46 -14.49
C GLY A 8 -2.25 -9.98 -14.44
N ILE A 9 -3.52 -10.41 -14.48
CA ILE A 9 -3.88 -11.84 -14.53
C ILE A 9 -3.35 -12.55 -15.78
N ASP A 10 -3.01 -11.80 -16.82
CA ASP A 10 -2.39 -12.26 -18.06
C ASP A 10 -0.85 -12.27 -18.00
N GLY A 11 -0.28 -12.03 -16.82
CA GLY A 11 1.17 -11.96 -16.61
C GLY A 11 1.84 -10.69 -17.14
N LYS A 12 1.09 -9.76 -17.73
CA LYS A 12 1.66 -8.51 -18.26
C LYS A 12 1.76 -7.45 -17.18
N LEU A 13 2.94 -6.85 -17.05
CA LEU A 13 3.16 -5.68 -16.22
C LEU A 13 2.47 -4.46 -16.82
N ARG A 14 1.77 -3.70 -15.97
CA ARG A 14 1.15 -2.42 -16.34
C ARG A 14 1.41 -1.42 -15.23
N GLU A 15 1.83 -0.22 -15.59
CA GLU A 15 1.93 0.88 -14.63
C GLU A 15 0.57 1.13 -13.96
N GLN A 16 0.56 1.16 -12.64
CA GLN A 16 -0.65 1.42 -11.87
C GLN A 16 -0.37 2.42 -10.75
N LEU A 17 -1.22 3.44 -10.69
CA LEU A 17 -1.35 4.33 -9.55
C LEU A 17 -2.49 3.83 -8.65
N LYS A 18 -2.18 3.42 -7.44
CA LYS A 18 -3.15 2.88 -6.48
C LYS A 18 -3.05 3.54 -5.12
N LEU A 19 -4.21 3.74 -4.49
CA LEU A 19 -4.29 4.04 -3.07
C LEU A 19 -4.30 2.72 -2.29
N MET A 20 -3.36 2.57 -1.36
CA MET A 20 -3.20 1.40 -0.51
C MET A 20 -2.91 1.88 0.92
N ALA A 21 -3.17 1.02 1.90
CA ALA A 21 -2.94 1.27 3.31
C ALA A 21 -1.92 0.27 3.87
N ASP A 22 -1.02 0.73 4.73
CA ASP A 22 -0.01 -0.09 5.39
C ASP A 22 -0.64 -0.81 6.59
N GLN A 23 -1.24 -1.97 6.34
CA GLN A 23 -1.98 -2.74 7.36
C GLN A 23 -1.19 -3.92 7.93
N ASP A 24 -0.02 -4.24 7.36
CA ASP A 24 0.81 -5.38 7.75
C ASP A 24 2.29 -4.99 7.82
N THR A 25 3.09 -5.77 8.55
CA THR A 25 4.53 -5.59 8.70
C THR A 25 5.28 -6.89 8.41
N GLY A 26 6.46 -6.80 7.80
CA GLY A 26 7.25 -7.96 7.42
C GLY A 26 8.72 -7.81 7.79
N GLY A 27 9.28 -8.80 8.48
CA GLY A 27 10.68 -8.78 8.93
C GLY A 27 11.73 -8.71 7.80
N ALA A 28 11.33 -8.95 6.55
CA ALA A 28 12.17 -8.84 5.35
C ALA A 28 12.15 -7.42 4.72
N ILE A 29 11.23 -6.55 5.13
CA ILE A 29 11.07 -5.18 4.62
C ILE A 29 11.79 -4.23 5.58
N ARG A 30 13.10 -4.02 5.34
CA ARG A 30 13.99 -3.30 6.27
C ARG A 30 14.52 -1.96 5.76
N ALA A 31 14.09 -1.51 4.59
CA ALA A 31 14.56 -0.27 3.98
C ALA A 31 13.39 0.69 3.70
N PRO A 32 13.55 2.00 3.93
CA PRO A 32 12.59 3.00 3.48
C PRO A 32 12.43 2.90 1.96
N GLY A 33 11.20 2.98 1.46
CA GLY A 33 10.91 2.86 0.02
C GLY A 33 10.56 1.45 -0.45
N ARG A 34 10.57 0.43 0.43
CA ARG A 34 10.13 -0.93 0.10
C ARG A 34 8.74 -1.21 0.68
N CYS A 35 7.91 -1.90 -0.08
CA CYS A 35 6.62 -2.43 0.36
C CYS A 35 6.36 -3.79 -0.29
N ASP A 36 5.57 -4.63 0.36
CA ASP A 36 5.02 -5.85 -0.25
C ASP A 36 3.55 -5.59 -0.62
N ILE A 37 3.18 -5.94 -1.85
CA ILE A 37 1.81 -5.77 -2.35
C ILE A 37 1.02 -7.04 -2.09
N TYR A 38 -0.08 -6.91 -1.36
CA TYR A 38 -1.03 -8.00 -1.19
C TYR A 38 -1.95 -8.14 -2.41
N TYR A 39 -1.82 -9.26 -3.13
CA TYR A 39 -2.61 -9.57 -4.33
C TYR A 39 -3.90 -10.37 -4.05
N GLY A 40 -4.16 -10.75 -2.79
CA GLY A 40 -5.28 -11.62 -2.42
C GLY A 40 -4.84 -13.06 -2.08
N VAL A 41 -5.78 -14.00 -2.15
CA VAL A 41 -5.57 -15.42 -1.86
C VAL A 41 -5.78 -16.30 -3.10
N GLY A 42 -5.17 -17.48 -3.11
CA GLY A 42 -5.32 -18.49 -4.17
C GLY A 42 -4.18 -18.51 -5.19
N GLN A 43 -4.29 -19.40 -6.17
CA GLN A 43 -3.22 -19.70 -7.13
C GLN A 43 -2.86 -18.50 -8.02
N VAL A 44 -3.87 -17.73 -8.46
CA VAL A 44 -3.67 -16.53 -9.29
C VAL A 44 -2.94 -15.45 -8.53
N ALA A 45 -3.38 -15.13 -7.30
CA ALA A 45 -2.72 -14.13 -6.45
C ALA A 45 -1.25 -14.49 -6.16
N ARG A 46 -0.98 -15.79 -5.89
CA ARG A 46 0.37 -16.31 -5.70
C ARG A 46 1.25 -16.10 -6.94
N MET A 47 0.71 -16.39 -8.12
CA MET A 47 1.42 -16.19 -9.38
C MET A 47 1.75 -14.71 -9.60
N GLN A 48 0.78 -13.81 -9.43
CA GLN A 48 0.99 -12.38 -9.60
C GLN A 48 2.03 -11.84 -8.60
N ALA A 49 1.94 -12.24 -7.33
CA ALA A 49 2.91 -11.87 -6.31
C ALA A 49 4.32 -12.40 -6.62
N GLY A 50 4.44 -13.62 -7.15
CA GLY A 50 5.71 -14.21 -7.53
C GLY A 50 6.46 -13.48 -8.65
N TYR A 51 5.72 -12.76 -9.51
CA TYR A 51 6.31 -11.93 -10.56
C TYR A 51 6.54 -10.47 -10.15
N GLN A 52 6.11 -10.07 -8.94
CA GLN A 52 6.23 -8.69 -8.50
C GLN A 52 7.64 -8.37 -8.00
N LEU A 53 8.51 -7.98 -8.93
CA LEU A 53 9.82 -7.39 -8.67
C LEU A 53 10.02 -6.18 -9.59
N ALA A 54 9.64 -5.00 -9.11
CA ALA A 54 9.71 -3.77 -9.89
C ALA A 54 10.04 -2.58 -8.99
N GLU A 55 10.75 -1.60 -9.55
CA GLU A 55 10.96 -0.30 -8.94
C GLU A 55 9.75 0.60 -9.21
N GLY A 56 9.43 1.47 -8.24
CA GLY A 56 8.29 2.36 -8.31
C GLY A 56 8.38 3.48 -7.28
N GLN A 57 7.30 4.24 -7.13
CA GLN A 57 7.23 5.40 -6.27
C GLN A 57 6.18 5.21 -5.17
N LEU A 58 6.56 5.48 -3.93
CA LEU A 58 5.66 5.54 -2.78
C LEU A 58 5.35 6.98 -2.42
N TYR A 59 4.08 7.28 -2.23
CA TYR A 59 3.59 8.59 -1.80
C TYR A 59 2.79 8.43 -0.52
N TYR A 60 3.19 9.14 0.53
CA TYR A 60 2.51 9.13 1.82
C TYR A 60 1.64 10.38 1.97
N PHE A 61 0.42 10.17 2.45
CA PHE A 61 -0.44 11.26 2.87
C PHE A 61 -0.21 11.52 4.35
N PHE A 62 0.29 12.71 4.66
CA PHE A 62 0.38 13.20 6.02
C PHE A 62 -0.73 14.22 6.27
N LEU A 63 -1.39 14.10 7.41
CA LEU A 63 -2.31 15.13 7.87
C LEU A 63 -1.49 16.39 8.21
N LYS A 64 -1.93 17.56 7.74
CA LYS A 64 -1.24 18.80 8.09
C LYS A 64 -1.34 19.05 9.60
N PRO A 65 -0.29 19.59 10.26
CA PRO A 65 -0.25 19.74 11.71
C PRO A 65 -1.46 20.45 12.31
N GLU A 66 -1.98 21.48 11.63
CA GLU A 66 -3.13 22.26 12.08
C GLU A 66 -4.44 21.46 12.17
N TYR A 67 -4.54 20.32 11.48
CA TYR A 67 -5.73 19.46 11.52
C TYR A 67 -5.60 18.28 12.49
N VAL A 68 -4.40 18.01 13.02
CA VAL A 68 -4.16 16.84 13.89
C VAL A 68 -5.00 16.92 15.16
N SER A 69 -4.98 18.06 15.86
CA SER A 69 -5.74 18.25 17.10
C SER A 69 -7.24 18.13 16.90
N GLN A 70 -7.77 18.71 15.81
CA GLN A 70 -9.19 18.60 15.43
C GLN A 70 -9.60 17.14 15.19
N TRP A 71 -8.77 16.38 14.47
CA TRP A 71 -9.04 14.98 14.16
C TRP A 71 -9.00 14.11 15.43
N MET A 72 -8.00 14.32 16.28
CA MET A 72 -7.86 13.59 17.55
C MET A 72 -9.04 13.85 18.49
N SER A 73 -9.54 15.09 18.53
CA SER A 73 -10.74 15.45 19.31
C SER A 73 -12.01 14.77 18.78
N ARG A 74 -12.15 14.61 17.46
CA ARG A 74 -13.27 13.87 16.86
C ARG A 74 -13.23 12.37 17.15
N MET A 75 -12.05 11.75 17.17
CA MET A 75 -11.90 10.32 17.48
C MET A 75 -12.22 9.96 18.93
N SER A 76 -12.02 10.91 19.85
CA SER A 76 -12.24 10.71 21.28
C SER A 76 -13.70 10.98 21.70
N MET A 77 -14.54 11.44 20.78
CA MET A 77 -15.99 11.45 20.99
C MET A 77 -16.56 10.04 20.77
N PRO A 78 -17.42 9.54 21.69
CA PRO A 78 -18.18 8.32 21.43
C PRO A 78 -18.97 8.48 20.13
N LEU A 79 -18.89 7.47 19.25
CA LEU A 79 -19.81 7.40 18.11
C LEU A 79 -21.24 7.33 18.67
N GLN A 80 -22.03 8.36 18.38
CA GLN A 80 -23.47 8.38 18.64
C GLN A 80 -24.20 7.38 17.76
#